data_AF-A0A540WF51-F1
#
_entry.id   AF-A0A540WF51-F1
#
_cell.length_a   1.000
_cell.length_b   1.000
_cell.length_c   1.000
_cell.angle_alpha   90.00
_cell.angle_beta   90.00
_cell.angle_gamma   90.00
#
_symmetry.space_group_name_H-M   'P 1'
#
loop_
_entity.id
_entity.type
_entity.pdbx_description
1 polymer ?
#
loop_
_entity_poly.entity_id
_entity_poly.type
_entity_poly.pdbx_seq_one_letter_code
_entity_poly.pdbx_strand_id
1 'polypeptide(L)'
;MIAETFGPTFQGEGPTAGRQALFIRLSRCNLHCPRCDTPYTWDWTRFDPSEVSTRHSVEDVAAWVTDRLTARVVVTGGEPLIQQRELLRLVQLLPDRRVEIETNGTIVPLPELVGLVEGFNVSPKLAGFAALDDQAVNGAALRVLAASGKARFKFVVRQVAELEEIAALVDEFDLTEVWVMPEGTSSGAVLAGMRALADAVLARGWNLSNRLHVLLWEDERGR
;
A
#
# COMPACT_ATOMS: atom_id res chain seq x y z
N MET A 1 -5.87 -6.38 -14.71
CA MET A 1 -6.25 -4.97 -15.00
C MET A 1 -5.26 -4.08 -14.31
N ILE A 2 -4.61 -3.21 -15.08
CA ILE A 2 -3.56 -2.31 -14.62
C ILE A 2 -4.04 -0.89 -14.86
N ALA A 3 -3.87 -0.03 -13.85
CA ALA A 3 -4.09 1.40 -13.99
C ALA A 3 -2.82 2.11 -14.44
N GLU A 4 -1.65 1.66 -13.96
CA GLU A 4 -0.38 2.31 -14.27
C GLU A 4 0.80 1.36 -14.07
N THR A 5 1.85 1.51 -14.88
CA THR A 5 3.19 0.96 -14.61
C THR A 5 4.21 2.07 -14.79
N PHE A 6 5.08 2.27 -13.81
CA PHE A 6 6.04 3.37 -13.85
C PHE A 6 7.31 3.07 -13.05
N GLY A 7 8.33 3.89 -13.27
CA GLY A 7 9.63 3.79 -12.65
C GLY A 7 10.77 3.54 -13.66
N PRO A 8 12.02 3.50 -13.18
CA PRO A 8 12.40 3.53 -11.77
C PRO A 8 12.05 4.83 -11.06
N THR A 9 11.52 4.71 -9.85
CA THR A 9 11.39 5.81 -8.88
C THR A 9 11.77 5.30 -7.48
N PHE A 10 11.52 6.04 -6.42
CA PHE A 10 11.71 5.60 -5.05
C PHE A 10 10.41 5.07 -4.44
N GLN A 11 10.48 3.94 -3.72
CA GLN A 11 9.46 3.64 -2.72
C GLN A 11 9.39 4.83 -1.77
N GLY A 12 8.19 5.37 -1.59
CA GLY A 12 7.98 6.61 -0.88
C GLY A 12 7.64 6.42 0.59
N GLU A 13 7.30 5.21 1.01
CA GLU A 13 6.65 4.97 2.30
C GLU A 13 7.20 3.72 3.01
N GLY A 14 7.00 3.65 4.32
CA GLY A 14 7.34 2.50 5.14
C GLY A 14 8.85 2.23 5.27
N PRO A 15 9.23 1.01 5.68
CA PRO A 15 10.63 0.66 5.97
C PRO A 15 11.56 0.70 4.74
N THR A 16 11.00 0.64 3.54
CA THR A 16 11.76 0.65 2.28
C THR A 16 11.72 2.00 1.56
N ALA A 17 11.25 3.05 2.23
CA ALA A 17 11.32 4.42 1.73
C ALA A 17 12.74 4.79 1.27
N GLY A 18 12.86 5.40 0.08
CA GLY A 18 14.13 5.77 -0.55
C GLY A 18 14.81 4.66 -1.36
N ARG A 19 14.29 3.43 -1.38
CA ARG A 19 14.78 2.36 -2.25
C ARG A 19 14.25 2.55 -3.68
N GLN A 20 15.11 2.38 -4.68
CA GLN A 20 14.67 2.36 -6.08
C GLN A 20 13.69 1.20 -6.32
N ALA A 21 12.58 1.48 -6.99
CA ALA A 21 11.50 0.52 -7.26
C ALA A 21 10.84 0.77 -8.63
N LEU A 22 10.29 -0.31 -9.19
CA LEU A 22 9.27 -0.26 -10.22
C LEU A 22 7.90 -0.39 -9.57
N PHE A 23 6.91 0.35 -10.06
CA PHE A 23 5.55 0.29 -9.56
C PHE A 23 4.62 -0.35 -10.59
N ILE A 24 3.81 -1.30 -10.12
CA ILE A 24 2.70 -1.90 -10.86
C ILE A 24 1.43 -1.57 -10.08
N ARG A 25 0.66 -0.60 -10.57
CA ARG A 25 -0.60 -0.17 -9.97
C ARG A 25 -1.75 -0.91 -10.65
N LEU A 26 -2.37 -1.83 -9.93
CA LEU A 26 -3.52 -2.56 -10.40
C LEU A 26 -4.80 -1.71 -10.31
N SER A 27 -5.84 -2.13 -11.01
CA SER A 27 -7.16 -1.51 -10.91
C SER A 27 -8.08 -2.32 -9.99
N ARG A 28 -9.17 -1.67 -9.58
CA ARG A 28 -10.22 -2.09 -8.63
C ARG A 28 -9.78 -2.01 -7.18
N CYS A 29 -10.73 -1.64 -6.32
CA CYS A 29 -10.61 -1.63 -4.88
C CYS A 29 -11.94 -2.14 -4.31
N ASN A 30 -11.89 -2.77 -3.15
CA ASN A 30 -13.07 -3.19 -2.38
C ASN A 30 -13.44 -2.20 -1.26
N LEU A 31 -12.73 -1.06 -1.18
CA LEU A 31 -13.01 0.05 -0.29
C LEU A 31 -13.21 1.33 -1.12
N HIS A 32 -14.08 2.21 -0.64
CA HIS A 32 -14.51 3.43 -1.31
C HIS A 32 -14.11 4.66 -0.49
N CYS A 33 -12.83 4.75 -0.13
CA CYS A 33 -12.30 5.80 0.75
C CYS A 33 -12.58 7.21 0.16
N PRO A 34 -13.29 8.10 0.88
CA PRO A 34 -13.67 9.42 0.35
C PRO A 34 -12.48 10.31 -0.05
N ARG A 35 -11.32 10.13 0.59
CA ARG A 35 -10.07 10.84 0.33
C ARG A 35 -8.96 9.88 -0.09
N CYS A 36 -9.25 9.07 -1.12
CA CYS A 36 -8.26 8.26 -1.81
C CYS A 36 -7.36 9.14 -2.70
N ASP A 37 -6.05 8.91 -2.67
CA ASP A 37 -5.05 9.55 -3.54
C ASP A 37 -5.05 8.96 -4.97
N THR A 38 -5.50 7.72 -5.13
CA THR A 38 -5.64 7.07 -6.45
C THR A 38 -7.07 6.63 -6.78
N PRO A 39 -8.07 7.55 -6.80
CA PRO A 39 -9.47 7.19 -7.02
C PRO A 39 -9.72 6.66 -8.43
N TYR A 40 -8.89 7.04 -9.41
CA TYR A 40 -8.93 6.52 -10.80
C TYR A 40 -8.69 5.01 -10.90
N THR A 41 -8.27 4.36 -9.82
CA THR A 41 -8.14 2.89 -9.80
C THR A 41 -9.46 2.18 -9.54
N TRP A 42 -10.51 2.83 -9.03
CA TRP A 42 -11.76 2.14 -8.64
C TRP A 42 -13.05 2.96 -8.80
N ASP A 43 -12.98 4.29 -8.78
CA ASP A 43 -14.16 5.15 -8.84
C ASP A 43 -14.62 5.38 -10.28
N TRP A 44 -15.36 4.39 -10.80
CA TRP A 44 -15.91 4.42 -12.16
C TRP A 44 -17.06 5.42 -12.34
N THR A 45 -17.50 6.08 -11.27
CA THR A 45 -18.48 7.17 -11.37
C THR A 45 -17.81 8.48 -11.78
N ARG A 46 -16.50 8.61 -11.51
CA ARG A 46 -15.70 9.80 -11.81
C ARG A 46 -14.72 9.61 -12.97
N PHE A 47 -14.29 8.38 -13.22
CA PHE A 47 -13.28 8.06 -14.25
C PHE A 47 -13.81 6.98 -15.19
N ASP A 48 -13.62 7.18 -16.50
CA ASP A 48 -13.96 6.15 -17.49
C ASP A 48 -12.93 5.00 -17.41
N PRO A 49 -13.34 3.77 -17.03
CA PRO A 49 -12.41 2.65 -16.91
C PRO A 49 -11.69 2.30 -18.21
N SER A 50 -12.26 2.64 -19.38
CA SER A 50 -11.60 2.42 -20.67
C SER A 50 -10.40 3.34 -20.91
N GLU A 51 -10.33 4.47 -20.20
CA GLU A 51 -9.23 5.45 -20.29
C GLU A 51 -8.15 5.22 -19.22
N VAL A 52 -8.53 4.68 -18.07
CA VAL A 52 -7.64 4.58 -16.89
C VAL A 52 -7.35 3.14 -16.44
N SER A 53 -7.87 2.13 -17.13
CA SER A 53 -7.66 0.72 -16.79
C SER A 53 -7.49 -0.14 -18.04
N THR A 54 -6.28 -0.66 -18.22
CA THR A 54 -5.91 -1.50 -19.36
C THR A 54 -5.73 -2.95 -18.96
N ARG A 55 -6.01 -3.84 -19.91
CA ARG A 55 -5.85 -5.29 -19.73
C ARG A 55 -4.51 -5.71 -20.32
N HIS A 56 -3.63 -6.23 -19.47
CA HIS A 56 -2.32 -6.77 -19.85
C HIS A 56 -2.27 -8.26 -19.53
N SER A 57 -1.52 -9.03 -20.31
CA SER A 57 -1.16 -10.39 -19.93
C SER A 57 -0.15 -10.36 -18.78
N VAL A 58 -0.04 -11.45 -18.03
CA VAL A 58 0.95 -11.55 -16.95
C VAL A 58 2.36 -11.52 -17.53
N GLU A 59 2.53 -12.10 -18.71
CA GLU A 59 3.77 -12.20 -19.47
C GLU A 59 4.25 -10.83 -19.95
N ASP A 60 3.35 -9.96 -20.45
CA ASP A 60 3.71 -8.59 -20.86
C ASP A 60 4.21 -7.75 -19.67
N VAL A 61 3.59 -7.93 -18.51
CA VAL A 61 3.96 -7.20 -17.28
C VAL A 61 5.29 -7.72 -16.75
N ALA A 62 5.50 -9.04 -16.78
CA ALA A 62 6.79 -9.63 -16.44
C ALA A 62 7.90 -9.13 -17.36
N ALA A 63 7.66 -9.10 -18.68
CA ALA A 63 8.60 -8.57 -19.67
C ALA A 63 8.97 -7.11 -19.37
N TRP A 64 7.96 -6.26 -19.08
CA TRP A 64 8.18 -4.87 -18.70
C TRP A 64 9.07 -4.72 -17.45
N VAL A 65 8.93 -5.61 -16.46
CA VAL A 65 9.81 -5.64 -15.28
C VAL A 65 11.22 -6.12 -15.65
N THR A 66 11.34 -7.20 -16.42
CA THR A 66 12.63 -7.83 -16.72
C THR A 66 13.51 -6.96 -17.61
N ASP A 67 12.92 -6.12 -18.46
CA ASP A 67 13.62 -5.15 -19.31
C ASP A 67 14.29 -4.01 -18.51
N ARG A 68 14.13 -3.98 -17.18
CA ARG A 68 14.68 -2.96 -16.29
C ARG A 68 15.61 -3.58 -15.25
N LEU A 69 16.67 -2.84 -14.87
CA LEU A 69 17.67 -3.32 -13.90
C LEU A 69 17.22 -3.20 -12.43
N THR A 70 16.13 -2.49 -12.16
CA THR A 70 15.65 -2.23 -10.81
C THR A 70 15.16 -3.51 -10.11
N ALA A 71 15.83 -3.90 -9.03
CA ALA A 71 15.55 -5.17 -8.36
C ALA A 71 14.20 -5.22 -7.64
N ARG A 72 13.73 -4.08 -7.11
CA ARG A 72 12.48 -4.00 -6.33
C ARG A 72 11.29 -3.70 -7.22
N VAL A 73 10.20 -4.42 -6.98
CA VAL A 73 8.89 -4.20 -7.62
C VAL A 73 7.87 -4.02 -6.52
N VAL A 74 7.16 -2.90 -6.53
CA VAL A 74 6.05 -2.62 -5.62
C VAL A 74 4.75 -2.79 -6.40
N VAL A 75 3.94 -3.76 -5.98
CA VAL A 75 2.60 -3.98 -6.52
C VAL A 75 1.59 -3.31 -5.60
N THR A 76 0.74 -2.45 -6.15
CA THR A 76 -0.20 -1.60 -5.41
C THR A 76 -1.51 -1.41 -6.19
N GLY A 77 -2.44 -0.59 -5.69
CA GLY A 77 -3.59 -0.01 -6.39
C GLY A 77 -4.70 -0.99 -6.82
N GLY A 78 -5.97 -0.56 -6.88
CA GLY A 78 -6.61 -0.17 -5.63
C GLY A 78 -6.27 -1.23 -4.57
N GLU A 79 -7.01 -2.32 -4.49
CA GLU A 79 -6.63 -3.47 -3.66
C GLU A 79 -6.02 -4.60 -4.50
N PRO A 80 -4.69 -4.82 -4.45
CA PRO A 80 -4.03 -5.78 -5.32
C PRO A 80 -4.43 -7.24 -5.06
N LEU A 81 -4.83 -7.59 -3.82
CA LEU A 81 -5.21 -8.96 -3.49
C LEU A 81 -6.55 -9.39 -4.11
N ILE A 82 -7.32 -8.46 -4.70
CA ILE A 82 -8.46 -8.80 -5.58
C ILE A 82 -7.98 -9.61 -6.80
N GLN A 83 -6.76 -9.35 -7.28
CA GLN A 83 -6.16 -10.01 -8.45
C GLN A 83 -5.03 -10.98 -8.03
N GLN A 84 -5.10 -11.56 -6.83
CA GLN A 84 -3.98 -12.32 -6.25
C GLN A 84 -3.58 -13.58 -7.02
N ARG A 85 -4.47 -14.17 -7.82
CA ARG A 85 -4.15 -15.35 -8.67
C ARG A 85 -3.21 -14.96 -9.81
N GLU A 86 -3.50 -13.86 -10.47
CA GLU A 86 -2.66 -13.28 -11.52
C GLU A 86 -1.37 -12.72 -10.92
N LEU A 87 -1.45 -12.11 -9.73
CA LEU A 87 -0.27 -11.64 -9.00
C LEU A 87 0.67 -12.79 -8.64
N LEU A 88 0.14 -13.93 -8.17
CA LEU A 88 0.95 -15.12 -7.91
C LEU A 88 1.71 -15.57 -9.17
N ARG A 89 1.01 -15.63 -10.32
CA ARG A 89 1.65 -15.96 -11.61
C ARG A 89 2.72 -14.94 -11.99
N LEU A 90 2.48 -13.65 -11.78
CA LEU A 90 3.46 -12.61 -12.05
C LEU A 90 4.72 -12.77 -11.19
N VAL A 91 4.55 -12.97 -9.88
CA VAL A 91 5.70 -13.14 -8.96
C VAL A 91 6.50 -14.40 -9.30
N GLN A 92 5.85 -15.47 -9.74
CA GLN A 92 6.55 -16.69 -10.22
C GLN A 92 7.42 -16.44 -11.45
N LEU A 93 7.06 -15.48 -12.31
CA LEU A 93 7.88 -15.08 -13.47
C LEU A 93 9.00 -14.09 -13.11
N LEU A 94 9.10 -13.66 -11.85
CA LEU A 94 10.05 -12.65 -11.38
C LEU A 94 10.96 -13.18 -10.26
N PRO A 95 11.62 -14.35 -10.42
CA PRO A 95 12.35 -15.03 -9.33
C PRO A 95 13.52 -14.22 -8.75
N ASP A 96 14.14 -13.35 -9.55
CA ASP A 96 15.27 -12.52 -9.14
C ASP A 96 14.86 -11.13 -8.61
N ARG A 97 13.56 -10.88 -8.47
CA ARG A 97 13.02 -9.58 -8.04
C ARG A 97 12.56 -9.63 -6.59
N ARG A 98 12.71 -8.49 -5.92
CA ARG A 98 12.18 -8.26 -4.57
C ARG A 98 10.81 -7.64 -4.69
N VAL A 99 9.77 -8.46 -4.55
CA VAL A 99 8.39 -7.99 -4.70
C VAL A 99 7.80 -7.61 -3.35
N GLU A 100 7.28 -6.38 -3.24
CA GLU A 100 6.46 -5.90 -2.12
C GLU A 100 5.02 -5.69 -2.58
N ILE A 101 4.06 -5.95 -1.70
CA ILE A 101 2.64 -5.70 -1.96
C ILE A 101 2.12 -4.63 -1.00
N GLU A 102 1.52 -3.57 -1.54
CA GLU A 102 0.78 -2.55 -0.79
C GLU A 102 -0.71 -2.92 -0.79
N THR A 103 -1.24 -3.37 0.35
CA THR A 103 -2.64 -3.85 0.49
C THR A 103 -3.37 -3.10 1.61
N ASN A 104 -4.68 -2.96 1.50
CA ASN A 104 -5.53 -2.44 2.58
C ASN A 104 -5.77 -3.47 3.71
N GLY A 105 -5.31 -4.72 3.55
CA GLY A 105 -5.38 -5.75 4.59
C GLY A 105 -6.75 -6.40 4.78
N THR A 106 -7.68 -6.23 3.83
CA THR A 106 -9.04 -6.77 3.93
C THR A 106 -9.21 -8.16 3.30
N ILE A 107 -8.20 -8.64 2.56
CA ILE A 107 -8.23 -9.93 1.85
C ILE A 107 -7.12 -10.82 2.39
N VAL A 108 -7.47 -12.07 2.69
CA VAL A 108 -6.48 -13.10 3.09
C VAL A 108 -5.61 -13.43 1.87
N PRO A 109 -4.27 -13.29 1.95
CA PRO A 109 -3.38 -13.62 0.85
C PRO A 109 -3.25 -15.13 0.67
N LEU A 110 -3.06 -15.57 -0.59
CA LEU A 110 -2.71 -16.96 -0.91
C LEU A 110 -1.39 -17.36 -0.20
N PRO A 111 -1.32 -18.51 0.47
CA PRO A 111 -0.10 -18.97 1.14
C PRO A 111 1.13 -19.03 0.23
N GLU A 112 0.95 -19.43 -1.03
CA GLU A 112 2.01 -19.48 -2.04
C GLU A 112 2.54 -18.07 -2.36
N LEU A 113 1.65 -17.08 -2.43
CA LEU A 113 2.03 -15.70 -2.64
C LEU A 113 2.83 -15.16 -1.45
N VAL A 114 2.38 -15.45 -0.22
CA VAL A 114 3.12 -15.12 1.02
C VAL A 114 4.52 -15.73 0.99
N GLY A 115 4.67 -16.96 0.49
CA GLY A 115 5.96 -17.63 0.36
C GLY A 115 6.93 -16.90 -0.57
N LEU A 116 6.45 -16.32 -1.67
CA LEU A 116 7.27 -15.77 -2.74
C LEU A 116 7.61 -14.28 -2.60
N VAL A 117 6.75 -13.46 -2.00
CA VAL A 117 7.00 -12.02 -1.89
C VAL A 117 7.99 -11.69 -0.76
N GLU A 118 8.69 -10.56 -0.88
CA GLU A 118 9.58 -10.05 0.15
C GLU A 118 8.80 -9.56 1.38
N GLY A 119 7.67 -8.88 1.15
CA GLY A 119 6.86 -8.32 2.23
C GLY A 119 5.52 -7.76 1.79
N PHE A 120 4.68 -7.50 2.79
CA PHE A 120 3.41 -6.79 2.65
C PHE A 120 3.46 -5.48 3.43
N ASN A 121 3.24 -4.36 2.76
CA ASN A 121 2.91 -3.10 3.40
C ASN A 121 1.38 -3.04 3.53
N VAL A 122 0.90 -3.34 4.73
CA VAL A 122 -0.53 -3.48 5.03
C VAL A 122 -1.02 -2.17 5.61
N SER A 123 -2.01 -1.54 4.99
CA SER A 123 -2.58 -0.27 5.43
C SER A 123 -4.07 -0.41 5.74
N PRO A 124 -4.42 -1.01 6.91
CA PRO A 124 -5.81 -1.04 7.38
C PRO A 124 -6.35 0.38 7.45
N LYS A 125 -7.59 0.56 6.99
CA LYS A 125 -8.22 1.88 6.97
C LYS A 125 -8.96 2.09 8.28
N LEU A 126 -8.55 3.12 9.02
CA LEU A 126 -9.25 3.55 10.23
C LEU A 126 -10.66 4.03 9.87
N ALA A 127 -11.60 3.99 10.82
CA ALA A 127 -13.01 4.30 10.61
C ALA A 127 -13.23 5.65 9.93
N GLY A 128 -12.39 6.64 10.23
CA GLY A 128 -12.44 7.98 9.64
C GLY A 128 -11.99 8.09 8.17
N PHE A 129 -11.51 7.00 7.55
CA PHE A 129 -10.97 6.96 6.18
C PHE A 129 -11.76 6.08 5.21
N ALA A 130 -12.59 5.16 5.69
CA ALA A 130 -13.42 4.28 4.87
C ALA A 130 -14.85 4.81 4.73
N ALA A 131 -15.58 4.35 3.71
CA ALA A 131 -17.02 4.61 3.65
C ALA A 131 -17.74 3.80 4.74
N LEU A 132 -18.92 4.24 5.17
CA LEU A 132 -19.65 3.60 6.28
C LEU A 132 -20.01 2.14 6.00
N ASP A 133 -20.26 1.79 4.74
CA ASP A 133 -20.65 0.43 4.32
C ASP A 133 -19.44 -0.46 3.96
N ASP A 134 -18.22 0.08 4.04
CA ASP A 134 -17.01 -0.67 3.74
C ASP A 134 -16.60 -1.56 4.92
N GLN A 135 -16.19 -2.80 4.63
CA GLN A 135 -15.48 -3.64 5.61
C GLN A 135 -13.99 -3.26 5.65
N ALA A 136 -13.68 -2.12 6.29
CA ALA A 136 -12.35 -1.54 6.35
C ALA A 136 -11.32 -2.38 7.14
N VAL A 137 -11.81 -3.21 8.07
CA VAL A 137 -11.00 -4.11 8.91
C VAL A 137 -11.49 -5.55 8.72
N ASN A 138 -10.57 -6.44 8.36
CA ASN A 138 -10.82 -7.87 8.31
C ASN A 138 -9.83 -8.60 9.24
N GLY A 139 -10.30 -8.94 10.44
CA GLY A 139 -9.46 -9.60 11.44
C GLY A 139 -8.88 -10.95 10.99
N ALA A 140 -9.54 -11.68 10.09
CA ALA A 140 -8.97 -12.93 9.56
C ALA A 140 -7.76 -12.65 8.66
N ALA A 141 -7.85 -11.65 7.79
CA ALA A 141 -6.74 -11.23 6.93
C ALA A 141 -5.59 -10.64 7.74
N LEU A 142 -5.88 -9.77 8.71
CA LEU A 142 -4.86 -9.17 9.57
C LEU A 142 -4.08 -10.21 10.36
N ARG A 143 -4.76 -11.20 10.96
CA ARG A 143 -4.07 -12.29 11.69
C ARG A 143 -3.18 -13.14 10.78
N VAL A 144 -3.62 -13.47 9.56
CA VAL A 144 -2.78 -14.22 8.60
C VAL A 144 -1.57 -13.39 8.19
N LEU A 145 -1.75 -12.09 7.92
CA LEU A 145 -0.67 -11.18 7.56
C LEU A 145 0.32 -11.01 8.73
N ALA A 146 -0.15 -10.83 9.95
CA ALA A 146 0.69 -10.73 11.15
C ALA A 146 1.50 -12.02 11.36
N ALA A 147 0.84 -13.18 11.34
CA ALA A 147 1.47 -14.49 11.51
C ALA A 147 2.50 -14.84 10.41
N SER A 148 2.45 -14.17 9.25
CA SER A 148 3.41 -14.40 8.17
C SER A 148 4.84 -13.94 8.49
N GLY A 149 5.01 -13.04 9.47
CA GLY A 149 6.29 -12.36 9.75
C GLY A 149 6.77 -11.39 8.66
N LYS A 150 6.04 -11.29 7.54
CA LYS A 150 6.36 -10.47 6.37
C LYS A 150 5.52 -9.19 6.26
N ALA A 151 4.58 -8.97 7.16
CA ALA A 151 3.73 -7.78 7.17
C ALA A 151 4.39 -6.60 7.91
N ARG A 152 4.14 -5.40 7.39
CA ARG A 152 4.47 -4.10 7.97
C ARG A 152 3.18 -3.28 7.97
N PHE A 153 2.66 -2.97 9.15
CA PHE A 153 1.35 -2.35 9.30
C PHE A 153 1.50 -0.83 9.31
N LYS A 154 1.12 -0.18 8.20
CA LYS A 154 1.27 1.25 7.94
C LYS A 154 -0.08 1.96 8.00
N PHE A 155 -0.32 2.69 9.07
CA PHE A 155 -1.57 3.42 9.29
C PHE A 155 -1.45 4.88 8.84
N VAL A 156 -2.43 5.33 8.05
CA VAL A 156 -2.58 6.74 7.69
C VAL A 156 -3.42 7.43 8.76
N VAL A 157 -2.92 8.55 9.28
CA VAL A 157 -3.62 9.35 10.31
C VAL A 157 -3.60 10.83 9.96
N ARG A 158 -4.57 11.58 10.47
CA ARG A 158 -4.65 13.04 10.39
C ARG A 158 -4.27 13.70 11.70
N GLN A 159 -4.56 13.04 12.81
CA GLN A 159 -4.43 13.61 14.15
C GLN A 159 -4.03 12.55 15.18
N VAL A 160 -3.45 13.01 16.27
CA VAL A 160 -2.96 12.16 17.38
C VAL A 160 -4.07 11.30 17.99
N ALA A 161 -5.32 11.78 18.01
CA ALA A 161 -6.44 11.04 18.57
C ALA A 161 -6.72 9.71 17.84
N GLU A 162 -6.36 9.60 16.56
CA GLU A 162 -6.54 8.37 15.76
C GLU A 162 -5.52 7.27 16.14
N LEU A 163 -4.48 7.59 16.93
CA LEU A 163 -3.52 6.60 17.42
C LEU A 163 -4.13 5.61 18.42
N GLU A 164 -5.21 5.99 19.10
CA GLU A 164 -5.94 5.07 20.00
C GLU A 164 -6.64 3.94 19.24
N GLU A 165 -7.16 4.25 18.05
CA GLU A 165 -7.75 3.24 17.17
C GLU A 165 -6.69 2.27 16.65
N ILE A 166 -5.49 2.77 16.32
CA ILE A 166 -4.35 1.92 15.96
C ILE A 166 -3.99 1.01 17.13
N ALA A 167 -3.92 1.54 18.36
CA ALA A 167 -3.56 0.74 19.54
C ALA A 167 -4.56 -0.40 19.76
N ALA A 168 -5.87 -0.14 19.61
CA ALA A 168 -6.90 -1.17 19.70
C ALA A 168 -6.71 -2.28 18.65
N LEU A 169 -6.39 -1.91 17.40
CA LEU A 169 -6.11 -2.89 16.34
C LEU A 169 -4.82 -3.69 16.58
N VAL A 170 -3.79 -3.02 17.11
CA VAL A 170 -2.51 -3.64 17.48
C VAL A 170 -2.74 -4.72 18.55
N ASP A 171 -3.51 -4.40 19.59
CA ASP A 171 -3.81 -5.31 20.68
C ASP A 171 -4.74 -6.46 20.23
N GLU A 172 -5.76 -6.16 19.42
CA GLU A 172 -6.75 -7.17 18.99
C GLU A 172 -6.15 -8.21 18.02
N PHE A 173 -5.20 -7.78 17.18
CA PHE A 173 -4.66 -8.61 16.09
C PHE A 173 -3.17 -8.94 16.21
N ASP A 174 -2.53 -8.56 17.33
CA ASP A 174 -1.11 -8.81 17.63
C ASP A 174 -0.17 -8.27 16.54
N LEU A 175 -0.31 -6.97 16.22
CA LEU A 175 0.44 -6.33 15.14
C LEU A 175 1.81 -5.82 15.63
N THR A 176 2.92 -6.40 15.17
CA THR A 176 4.25 -6.14 15.76
C THR A 176 5.15 -5.16 15.00
N GLU A 177 4.83 -4.81 13.75
CA GLU A 177 5.63 -3.89 12.91
C GLU A 177 4.81 -2.66 12.49
N VAL A 178 4.52 -1.80 13.46
CA VAL A 178 3.62 -0.66 13.29
C VAL A 178 4.36 0.57 12.79
N TRP A 179 3.84 1.17 11.72
CA TRP A 179 4.28 2.40 11.10
C TRP A 179 3.11 3.38 11.07
N VAL A 180 3.34 4.61 11.52
CA VAL A 180 2.36 5.69 11.47
C VAL A 180 2.80 6.69 10.40
N MET A 181 1.87 7.09 9.55
CA MET A 181 2.12 8.01 8.44
C MET A 181 1.06 9.11 8.43
N PRO A 182 1.43 10.39 8.32
CA PRO A 182 0.42 11.43 8.14
C PRO A 182 -0.25 11.33 6.77
N GLU A 183 -1.52 11.73 6.71
CA GLU A 183 -2.18 12.12 5.48
C GLU A 183 -1.52 13.39 4.90
N GLY A 184 -1.53 13.53 3.57
CA GLY A 184 -1.12 14.76 2.91
C GLY A 184 -0.71 14.54 1.46
N THR A 185 -1.03 15.52 0.61
CA THR A 185 -0.64 15.60 -0.81
C THR A 185 0.34 16.73 -1.10
N SER A 186 0.82 17.42 -0.05
CA SER A 186 1.89 18.42 -0.17
C SER A 186 2.98 18.20 0.86
N SER A 187 4.20 18.60 0.50
CA SER A 187 5.38 18.52 1.36
C SER A 187 5.15 19.22 2.69
N GLY A 188 4.54 20.40 2.66
CA GLY A 188 4.17 21.16 3.86
C GLY A 188 3.19 20.43 4.78
N ALA A 189 2.14 19.81 4.21
CA ALA A 189 1.15 19.07 5.00
C ALA A 189 1.78 17.82 5.63
N VAL A 190 2.58 17.06 4.87
CA VAL A 190 3.27 15.85 5.36
C VAL A 190 4.23 16.22 6.49
N LEU A 191 5.07 17.24 6.32
CA LEU A 191 6.01 17.66 7.36
C LEU A 191 5.31 18.17 8.62
N ALA A 192 4.23 18.93 8.47
CA ALA A 192 3.43 19.39 9.61
C ALA A 192 2.80 18.21 10.37
N GLY A 193 2.21 17.25 9.66
CA GLY A 193 1.63 16.04 10.23
C GLY A 193 2.67 15.17 10.95
N MET A 194 3.83 14.94 10.32
CA MET A 194 4.93 14.19 10.95
C MET A 194 5.36 14.83 12.27
N ARG A 195 5.53 16.16 12.30
CA ARG A 195 5.89 16.90 13.53
C ARG A 195 4.83 16.78 14.61
N ALA A 196 3.54 16.85 14.24
CA ALA A 196 2.43 16.73 15.18
C ALA A 196 2.31 15.32 15.78
N LEU A 197 2.72 14.28 15.05
CA LEU A 197 2.59 12.87 15.47
C LEU A 197 3.83 12.35 16.19
N ALA A 198 5.01 12.92 15.95
CA ALA A 198 6.31 12.34 16.32
C ALA A 198 6.39 11.88 17.79
N ASP A 199 6.12 12.77 18.74
CA ASP A 199 6.25 12.44 20.17
C ASP A 199 5.25 11.36 20.61
N ALA A 200 4.02 11.41 20.08
CA ALA A 200 2.99 10.44 20.42
C ALA A 200 3.27 9.05 19.82
N VAL A 201 3.86 9.00 18.63
CA VAL A 201 4.30 7.75 17.98
C VAL A 201 5.51 7.15 18.73
N LEU A 202 6.49 7.99 19.10
CA LEU A 202 7.65 7.57 19.90
C LEU A 202 7.24 6.99 21.25
N ALA A 203 6.29 7.63 21.95
CA ALA A 203 5.80 7.17 23.25
C ALA A 203 5.17 5.77 23.21
N ARG A 204 4.73 5.31 22.03
CA ARG A 204 4.15 3.98 21.81
C ARG A 204 5.17 2.94 21.31
N GLY A 205 6.42 3.35 21.08
CA GLY A 205 7.45 2.49 20.50
C GLY A 205 7.19 2.11 19.03
N TRP A 206 6.39 2.91 18.32
CA TRP A 206 6.07 2.67 16.92
C TRP A 206 7.01 3.43 15.98
N ASN A 207 7.01 3.05 14.70
CA ASN A 207 7.79 3.71 13.66
C ASN A 207 7.00 4.87 13.04
N LEU A 208 7.71 5.90 12.56
CA LEU A 208 7.13 7.00 11.80
C LEU A 208 7.55 6.90 10.33
N SER A 209 6.59 6.87 9.42
CA SER A 209 6.81 6.94 7.97
C SER A 209 6.56 8.35 7.47
N ASN A 210 7.34 8.77 6.48
CA ASN A 210 7.00 9.91 5.63
C ASN A 210 6.21 9.45 4.39
N ARG A 211 5.93 10.40 3.50
CA ARG A 211 5.56 10.18 2.10
C ARG A 211 6.63 10.81 1.22
N LEU A 212 7.79 10.16 1.07
CA LEU A 212 8.97 10.73 0.41
C LEU A 212 8.66 11.20 -1.03
N HIS A 213 7.81 10.49 -1.76
CA HIS A 213 7.40 10.91 -3.10
C HIS A 213 6.67 12.27 -3.06
N VAL A 214 5.81 12.52 -2.07
CA VAL A 214 5.16 13.83 -1.86
C VAL A 214 6.17 14.89 -1.44
N LEU A 215 7.17 14.54 -0.63
CA LEU A 215 8.22 15.48 -0.24
C LEU A 215 9.09 15.92 -1.42
N LEU A 216 9.24 15.07 -2.44
CA LEU A 216 10.09 15.32 -3.61
C LEU A 216 9.32 15.93 -4.79
N TRP A 217 8.06 15.53 -4.99
CA TRP A 217 7.28 15.83 -6.20
C TRP A 217 5.84 16.25 -5.92
N GLU A 218 5.49 16.55 -4.66
CA GLU A 218 4.12 16.93 -4.28
C GLU A 218 3.10 15.85 -4.73
N ASP A 219 1.99 16.22 -5.36
CA ASP A 219 0.94 15.28 -5.82
C ASP A 219 1.16 14.80 -7.27
N GLU A 220 2.40 14.82 -7.77
CA GLU A 220 2.72 14.37 -9.14
C GLU A 220 2.53 12.84 -9.29
N ARG A 221 1.76 12.42 -10.29
CA ARG A 221 1.54 11.00 -10.61
C ARG A 221 2.75 10.39 -11.33
N GLY A 222 2.93 9.07 -11.17
CA GLY A 222 3.97 8.32 -11.86
C GLY A 222 5.39 8.61 -11.34
N ARG A 223 5.49 9.17 -10.14
CA ARG A 223 6.73 9.50 -9.42
C ARG A 223 6.80 8.78 -8.08
#